data_AF-A0A226MHJ6-F1
#
_entry.id   AF-A0A226MHJ6-F1
#
_cell.length_a   1.000
_cell.length_b   1.000
_cell.length_c   1.000
_cell.angle_alpha   90.00
_cell.angle_beta   90.00
_cell.angle_gamma   90.00
#
_symmetry.space_group_name_H-M   'P 1'
#
loop_
_entity.id
_entity.type
_entity.pdbx_description
1 polymer ?
#
loop_
_entity_poly.entity_id
_entity_poly.type
_entity_poly.pdbx_seq_one_letter_code
_entity_poly.pdbx_strand_id
1 'polypeptide(L)'
;MNWTLTGNVFAVLSLVSLRCQSLLYLRLFKLKKESALKYSKTLTEHLKNSYNNSQAPSPGMGSKPVGMPSPVSPKLSPGNSGNYSSGAANPSGSGSSVTIPQRIHQMAASYVQVTSNFLYATEIWDQAEQLSKEQKEFFAELDKAMGPLVFNSSIMTDLVRYTRQGLHWLRLDAK
;
A
#
# COMPACT_ATOMS: atom_id res chain seq x y z
N MET A 1 39.60 -5.55 22.55
CA MET A 1 38.63 -6.60 22.18
C MET A 1 37.16 -6.24 22.46
N ASN A 2 36.81 -5.06 23.02
CA ASN A 2 35.42 -4.75 23.44
C ASN A 2 34.49 -4.15 22.36
N TRP A 3 34.99 -3.76 21.20
CA TRP A 3 34.16 -3.11 20.16
C TRP A 3 33.21 -4.07 19.47
N THR A 4 33.63 -5.31 19.23
CA THR A 4 32.81 -6.38 18.64
C THR A 4 31.70 -6.83 19.58
N LEU A 5 32.01 -6.97 20.87
CA LEU A 5 31.04 -7.37 21.89
C LEU A 5 29.89 -6.36 22.02
N THR A 6 30.23 -5.07 22.09
CA THR A 6 29.25 -3.99 22.17
C THR A 6 28.39 -3.96 20.89
N GLY A 7 29.02 -4.13 19.71
CA GLY A 7 28.32 -4.24 18.43
C GLY A 7 27.34 -5.42 18.36
N ASN A 8 27.72 -6.59 18.89
CA ASN A 8 26.87 -7.77 18.88
C ASN A 8 25.66 -7.63 19.80
N VAL A 9 25.82 -6.95 20.95
CA VAL A 9 24.69 -6.63 21.85
C VAL A 9 23.68 -5.71 21.14
N PHE A 10 24.14 -4.66 20.47
CA PHE A 10 23.27 -3.77 19.70
C PHE A 10 22.61 -4.50 18.53
N ALA A 11 23.31 -5.40 17.84
CA ALA A 11 22.77 -6.18 16.74
C ALA A 11 21.65 -7.11 17.20
N VAL A 12 21.82 -7.83 18.32
CA VAL A 12 20.77 -8.72 18.87
C VAL A 12 19.54 -7.93 19.29
N LEU A 13 19.72 -6.82 20.00
CA LEU A 13 18.59 -5.96 20.41
C LEU A 13 17.86 -5.38 19.20
N SER A 14 18.59 -4.91 18.19
CA SER A 14 18.02 -4.36 16.97
C SER A 14 17.29 -5.42 16.16
N LEU A 15 17.88 -6.60 15.97
CA LEU A 15 17.26 -7.73 15.29
C LEU A 15 15.93 -8.08 15.95
N VAL A 16 15.93 -8.23 17.28
CA VAL A 16 14.74 -8.61 18.03
C VAL A 16 13.65 -7.54 17.94
N SER A 17 14.02 -6.26 18.02
CA SER A 17 13.08 -5.16 17.85
C SER A 17 12.42 -5.20 16.46
N LEU A 18 13.23 -5.36 15.40
CA LEU A 18 12.74 -5.46 14.03
C LEU A 18 11.82 -6.68 13.85
N ARG A 19 12.23 -7.87 14.33
CA ARG A 19 11.41 -9.09 14.26
C ARG A 19 10.10 -8.93 15.05
N CYS A 20 10.13 -8.28 16.22
CA CYS A 20 8.93 -7.95 17.01
C CYS A 20 7.98 -7.05 16.21
N GLN A 21 8.48 -5.94 15.70
CA GLN A 21 7.68 -4.97 14.92
C GLN A 21 7.06 -5.63 13.68
N SER A 22 7.86 -6.39 12.93
CA SER A 22 7.41 -7.10 11.74
C SER A 22 6.29 -8.10 12.04
N LEU A 23 6.44 -8.93 13.09
CA LEU A 23 5.39 -9.87 13.49
C LEU A 23 4.13 -9.16 13.98
N LEU A 24 4.24 -8.04 14.69
CA LEU A 24 3.10 -7.24 15.13
C LEU A 24 2.32 -6.69 13.93
N TYR A 25 3.00 -6.11 12.95
CA TYR A 25 2.37 -5.64 11.71
C TYR A 25 1.71 -6.77 10.92
N LEU A 26 2.34 -7.94 10.86
CA LEU A 26 1.75 -9.12 10.23
C LEU A 26 0.48 -9.59 10.95
N ARG A 27 0.45 -9.54 12.30
CA ARG A 27 -0.73 -9.89 13.09
C ARG A 27 -1.86 -8.87 12.91
N LEU A 28 -1.53 -7.57 12.91
CA LEU A 28 -2.46 -6.49 12.57
C LEU A 28 -3.09 -6.70 11.20
N PHE A 29 -2.28 -7.06 10.20
CA PHE A 29 -2.78 -7.43 8.88
C PHE A 29 -3.69 -8.66 8.93
N LYS A 30 -3.28 -9.76 9.57
CA LYS A 30 -4.08 -10.99 9.67
C LYS A 30 -5.45 -10.76 10.30
N LEU A 31 -5.55 -9.91 11.32
CA LEU A 31 -6.81 -9.55 11.96
C LEU A 31 -7.78 -8.79 11.04
N LYS A 32 -7.26 -7.91 10.17
CA LYS A 32 -8.07 -7.09 9.26
C LYS A 32 -8.14 -7.63 7.82
N LYS A 33 -7.42 -8.71 7.51
CA LYS A 33 -7.28 -9.29 6.16
C LYS A 33 -8.64 -9.61 5.54
N GLU A 34 -9.55 -10.21 6.29
CA GLU A 34 -10.86 -10.62 5.75
C GLU A 34 -11.69 -9.40 5.33
N SER A 35 -11.65 -8.32 6.14
CA SER A 35 -12.31 -7.05 5.79
C SER A 35 -11.66 -6.40 4.57
N ALA A 36 -10.33 -6.42 4.48
CA ALA A 36 -9.61 -5.89 3.33
C ALA A 36 -9.93 -6.65 2.03
N LEU A 37 -10.12 -7.98 2.08
CA LEU A 37 -10.55 -8.77 0.91
C LEU A 37 -11.96 -8.40 0.45
N LYS A 38 -12.88 -8.14 1.39
CA LYS A 38 -14.23 -7.65 1.05
C LYS A 38 -14.16 -6.27 0.40
N TYR A 39 -13.38 -5.35 0.97
CA TYR A 39 -13.16 -4.02 0.37
C TYR A 39 -12.51 -4.10 -1.00
N SER A 40 -11.51 -4.96 -1.21
CA SER A 40 -10.87 -5.16 -2.51
C SER A 40 -11.88 -5.55 -3.58
N LYS A 41 -12.73 -6.54 -3.32
CA LYS A 41 -13.77 -6.98 -4.28
C LYS A 41 -14.72 -5.84 -4.65
N THR A 42 -15.25 -5.16 -3.63
CA THR A 42 -16.18 -4.03 -3.81
C THR A 42 -15.50 -2.89 -4.56
N LEU A 43 -14.28 -2.51 -4.20
CA LEU A 43 -13.52 -1.44 -4.86
C LEU A 43 -13.25 -1.76 -6.33
N THR A 44 -12.83 -2.99 -6.64
CA THR A 44 -12.55 -3.42 -8.02
C THR A 44 -13.82 -3.41 -8.87
N GLU A 45 -14.94 -3.89 -8.33
CA GLU A 45 -16.24 -3.85 -9.01
C GLU A 45 -16.70 -2.42 -9.26
N HIS A 46 -16.61 -1.55 -8.25
CA HIS A 46 -16.96 -0.14 -8.39
C HIS A 46 -16.08 0.58 -9.40
N LEU A 47 -14.75 0.38 -9.36
CA LEU A 47 -13.84 1.00 -10.33
C LEU A 47 -14.11 0.53 -11.76
N LYS A 48 -14.40 -0.76 -11.97
CA LYS A 48 -14.75 -1.32 -13.28
C LYS A 48 -16.09 -0.73 -13.79
N ASN A 49 -17.09 -0.67 -12.93
CA ASN A 49 -18.40 -0.11 -13.28
C ASN A 49 -18.32 1.39 -13.54
N SER A 50 -17.57 2.14 -12.72
CA SER A 50 -17.31 3.57 -12.93
C SER A 50 -16.56 3.83 -14.22
N TYR A 51 -15.51 3.05 -14.56
CA TYR A 51 -14.78 3.19 -15.81
C TYR A 51 -15.68 2.96 -17.04
N ASN A 52 -16.48 1.88 -17.02
CA ASN A 52 -17.41 1.55 -18.10
C ASN A 52 -18.54 2.58 -18.24
N ASN A 53 -18.98 3.20 -17.15
CA ASN A 53 -20.05 4.20 -17.16
C ASN A 53 -19.55 5.64 -17.41
N SER A 54 -18.24 5.89 -17.21
CA SER A 54 -17.60 7.19 -17.49
C SER A 54 -17.13 7.31 -18.95
N GLN A 55 -16.96 6.18 -19.64
CA GLN A 55 -16.93 6.18 -21.11
C GLN A 55 -18.37 6.27 -21.60
N ALA A 56 -18.77 7.45 -22.09
CA ALA A 56 -19.96 7.54 -22.93
C ALA A 56 -19.81 6.52 -24.07
N PRO A 57 -20.84 5.74 -24.42
CA PRO A 57 -20.77 4.87 -25.59
C PRO A 57 -20.58 5.78 -26.81
N SER A 58 -19.35 5.84 -27.35
CA SER A 58 -19.08 6.61 -28.56
C SER A 58 -19.94 6.06 -29.70
N PRO A 59 -20.87 6.84 -30.27
CA PRO A 59 -21.65 6.40 -31.40
C PRO A 59 -20.80 6.53 -32.66
N GLY A 60 -20.59 5.41 -33.35
CA GLY A 60 -20.33 5.42 -34.79
C GLY A 60 -18.87 5.46 -35.24
N MET A 61 -18.20 4.30 -35.20
CA MET A 61 -17.18 3.96 -36.19
C MET A 61 -17.68 2.72 -36.97
N GLY A 62 -18.77 2.92 -37.72
CA GLY A 62 -19.40 1.92 -38.58
C GLY A 62 -19.59 2.51 -39.97
N SER A 63 -18.81 2.00 -40.91
CA SER A 63 -18.74 2.31 -42.34
C SER A 63 -20.09 2.53 -43.07
N LYS A 64 -20.21 3.66 -43.80
CA LYS A 64 -20.68 3.77 -45.21
C LYS A 64 -20.88 5.24 -45.66
N PRO A 65 -20.49 5.63 -46.90
CA PRO A 65 -20.68 6.98 -47.44
C PRO A 65 -21.94 7.05 -48.33
N VAL A 66 -22.94 7.87 -48.00
CA VAL A 66 -24.01 8.27 -48.95
C VAL A 66 -24.52 9.68 -48.62
N GLY A 67 -24.22 10.63 -49.52
CA GLY A 67 -25.16 11.62 -50.08
C GLY A 67 -25.77 12.74 -49.22
N MET A 68 -25.15 13.93 -49.27
CA MET A 68 -25.73 15.28 -49.56
C MET A 68 -26.87 15.88 -48.67
N PRO A 69 -27.23 17.18 -48.80
CA PRO A 69 -26.49 18.46 -48.70
C PRO A 69 -26.93 19.33 -47.49
N SER A 70 -26.17 20.39 -47.19
CA SER A 70 -26.57 21.50 -46.31
C SER A 70 -27.86 22.21 -46.77
N PRO A 71 -28.52 22.97 -45.87
CA PRO A 71 -29.21 24.19 -46.27
C PRO A 71 -28.67 25.44 -45.56
N VAL A 72 -28.71 26.52 -46.33
CA VAL A 72 -28.22 27.88 -46.09
C VAL A 72 -29.12 28.69 -45.13
N SER A 73 -28.51 29.66 -44.42
CA SER A 73 -29.09 30.72 -43.56
C SER A 73 -30.19 31.55 -44.27
N PRO A 74 -31.10 32.33 -43.59
CA PRO A 74 -30.77 33.67 -43.02
C PRO A 74 -31.73 34.28 -41.94
N LYS A 75 -31.28 35.25 -41.10
CA LYS A 75 -31.91 36.59 -40.89
C LYS A 75 -31.20 37.48 -39.85
N LEU A 76 -31.26 38.79 -40.08
CA LEU A 76 -30.65 39.90 -39.34
C LEU A 76 -31.59 40.60 -38.34
N SER A 77 -30.96 41.23 -37.32
CA SER A 77 -31.34 42.47 -36.57
C SER A 77 -32.23 42.37 -35.31
N PRO A 78 -32.33 43.41 -34.45
CA PRO A 78 -31.29 44.16 -33.68
C PRO A 78 -31.71 44.43 -32.20
N GLY A 79 -30.80 44.78 -31.26
CA GLY A 79 -31.24 45.47 -30.02
C GLY A 79 -30.45 45.25 -28.72
N ASN A 80 -29.59 46.22 -28.39
CA ASN A 80 -29.27 46.85 -27.09
C ASN A 80 -29.51 46.13 -25.74
N SER A 81 -28.44 45.93 -24.97
CA SER A 81 -28.26 46.11 -23.50
C SER A 81 -26.98 45.33 -23.10
N GLY A 82 -25.96 45.91 -22.48
CA GLY A 82 -26.00 46.64 -21.22
C GLY A 82 -25.98 45.63 -20.06
N ASN A 83 -24.79 45.19 -19.65
CA ASN A 83 -24.37 44.87 -18.27
C ASN A 83 -23.44 43.65 -18.11
N TYR A 84 -22.50 43.88 -17.19
CA TYR A 84 -21.65 42.96 -16.45
C TYR A 84 -22.07 41.48 -16.47
N SER A 85 -21.11 40.63 -16.81
CA SER A 85 -20.98 39.32 -16.18
C SER A 85 -19.58 38.82 -16.46
N SER A 86 -18.75 38.83 -15.42
CA SER A 86 -17.60 37.95 -15.28
C SER A 86 -18.12 36.50 -15.28
N GLY A 87 -18.40 36.00 -16.48
CA GLY A 87 -18.69 34.59 -16.72
C GLY A 87 -17.43 33.81 -16.39
N ALA A 88 -17.51 33.06 -15.30
CA ALA A 88 -16.50 32.13 -14.84
C ALA A 88 -15.90 31.40 -16.04
N ALA A 89 -14.58 31.46 -16.13
CA ALA A 89 -13.81 30.63 -17.04
C ALA A 89 -14.30 29.18 -16.88
N ASN A 90 -14.89 28.64 -17.94
CA ASN A 90 -14.97 27.21 -18.14
C ASN A 90 -13.55 26.66 -17.97
N PRO A 91 -13.26 25.79 -16.99
CA PRO A 91 -12.17 24.87 -17.18
C PRO A 91 -12.71 23.84 -18.17
N SER A 92 -12.59 24.14 -19.47
CA SER A 92 -12.36 23.11 -20.48
C SER A 92 -11.00 22.47 -20.19
N GLY A 93 -10.94 21.79 -19.05
CA GLY A 93 -9.88 20.89 -18.65
C GLY A 93 -10.53 19.54 -18.62
N SER A 94 -10.27 18.73 -19.64
CA SER A 94 -10.52 17.30 -19.65
C SER A 94 -9.65 16.65 -18.56
N GLY A 95 -10.02 16.88 -17.31
CA GLY A 95 -9.61 16.08 -16.17
C GLY A 95 -10.75 15.10 -15.96
N SER A 96 -10.52 13.82 -16.26
CA SER A 96 -11.43 12.73 -15.95
C SER A 96 -11.60 12.61 -14.43
N SER A 97 -12.40 13.51 -13.86
CA SER A 97 -12.69 13.54 -12.42
C SER A 97 -13.82 12.54 -12.17
N VAL A 98 -13.45 11.36 -11.69
CA VAL A 98 -14.40 10.33 -11.28
C VAL A 98 -14.96 10.73 -9.92
N THR A 99 -16.28 10.96 -9.83
CA THR A 99 -16.94 11.22 -8.55
C THR A 99 -17.03 9.93 -7.74
N ILE A 100 -16.12 9.76 -6.77
CA ILE A 100 -16.09 8.57 -5.90
C ILE A 100 -17.01 8.82 -4.69
N PRO A 101 -18.03 7.97 -4.43
CA PRO A 101 -18.85 8.10 -3.23
C PRO A 101 -18.01 8.04 -1.95
N GLN A 102 -18.33 8.82 -0.91
CA GLN A 102 -17.55 8.87 0.32
C GLN A 102 -17.31 7.50 0.96
N ARG A 103 -18.29 6.58 0.87
CA ARG A 103 -18.15 5.19 1.35
C ARG A 103 -17.02 4.44 0.62
N ILE A 104 -16.88 4.63 -0.69
CA ILE A 104 -15.83 4.01 -1.52
C ILE A 104 -14.46 4.61 -1.18
N HIS A 105 -14.39 5.93 -0.94
CA HIS A 105 -13.16 6.57 -0.47
C HIS A 105 -12.70 6.04 0.89
N GLN A 106 -13.61 5.89 1.86
CA GLN A 106 -13.30 5.33 3.17
C GLN A 106 -12.88 3.85 3.10
N MET A 107 -13.53 3.06 2.24
CA MET A 107 -13.14 1.67 1.96
C MET A 107 -11.74 1.59 1.34
N ALA A 108 -11.43 2.47 0.38
CA ALA A 108 -10.12 2.56 -0.23
C ALA A 108 -9.04 2.93 0.80
N ALA A 109 -9.27 3.96 1.62
CA ALA A 109 -8.36 4.36 2.68
C ALA A 109 -8.10 3.22 3.69
N SER A 110 -9.17 2.53 4.12
CA SER A 110 -9.06 1.38 5.02
C SER A 110 -8.32 0.21 4.38
N TYR A 111 -8.56 -0.07 3.10
CA TYR A 111 -7.86 -1.10 2.34
C TYR A 111 -6.36 -0.80 2.26
N VAL A 112 -6.00 0.43 1.84
CA VAL A 112 -4.60 0.89 1.76
C VAL A 112 -3.91 0.80 3.12
N GLN A 113 -4.60 1.18 4.21
CA GLN A 113 -4.03 1.07 5.54
C GLN A 113 -3.74 -0.39 5.91
N VAL A 114 -4.68 -1.31 5.65
CA VAL A 114 -4.49 -2.72 5.97
C VAL A 114 -3.38 -3.35 5.12
N THR A 115 -3.33 -3.07 3.81
CA THR A 115 -2.26 -3.58 2.94
C THR A 115 -0.91 -2.96 3.24
N SER A 116 -0.87 -1.69 3.63
CA SER A 116 0.35 -1.01 4.07
C SER A 116 0.98 -1.67 5.31
N ASN A 117 0.17 -2.14 6.27
CA ASN A 117 0.69 -2.94 7.39
C ASN A 117 1.42 -4.20 6.92
N PHE A 118 0.94 -4.88 5.88
CA PHE A 118 1.63 -6.05 5.33
C PHE A 118 2.97 -5.67 4.69
N LEU A 119 3.00 -4.57 3.91
CA LEU A 119 4.23 -4.06 3.29
C LEU A 119 5.28 -3.68 4.35
N TYR A 120 4.87 -3.00 5.42
CA TYR A 120 5.77 -2.68 6.53
C TYR A 120 6.26 -3.94 7.24
N ALA A 121 5.39 -4.93 7.44
CA ALA A 121 5.78 -6.20 8.04
C ALA A 121 6.89 -6.87 7.22
N THR A 122 6.74 -6.93 5.90
CA THR A 122 7.74 -7.56 5.01
C THR A 122 9.03 -6.77 4.95
N GLU A 123 8.97 -5.44 4.86
CA GLU A 123 10.15 -4.57 4.79
C GLU A 123 11.00 -4.67 6.07
N ILE A 124 10.36 -4.56 7.23
CA ILE A 124 11.04 -4.67 8.53
C ILE A 124 11.61 -6.08 8.71
N TRP A 125 10.93 -7.12 8.20
CA TRP A 125 11.45 -8.47 8.22
C TRP A 125 12.74 -8.59 7.40
N ASP A 126 12.79 -7.98 6.22
CA ASP A 126 13.97 -8.02 5.35
C ASP A 126 15.14 -7.22 5.96
N GLN A 127 14.87 -6.09 6.60
CA GLN A 127 15.87 -5.35 7.38
C GLN A 127 16.46 -6.21 8.51
N ALA A 128 15.63 -6.97 9.22
CA ALA A 128 16.12 -7.92 10.22
C ALA A 128 16.97 -9.04 9.59
N GLU A 129 16.58 -9.55 8.41
CA GLU A 129 17.36 -10.55 7.68
C GLU A 129 18.73 -10.00 7.26
N GLN A 130 18.78 -8.75 6.81
CA GLN A 130 20.01 -8.09 6.42
C GLN A 130 20.96 -7.92 7.62
N LEU A 131 20.44 -7.48 8.77
CA LEU A 131 21.22 -7.40 10.01
C LEU A 131 21.70 -8.78 10.48
N SER A 132 20.91 -9.83 10.28
CA SER A 132 21.31 -11.21 10.58
C SER A 132 22.51 -11.65 9.72
N LYS A 133 22.52 -11.26 8.44
CA LYS A 133 23.65 -11.55 7.53
C LYS A 133 24.94 -10.82 7.91
N GLU A 134 24.85 -9.61 8.50
CA GLU A 134 26.03 -8.90 8.99
C GLU A 134 26.70 -9.62 10.17
N GLN A 135 25.93 -10.33 10.99
CA GLN A 135 26.41 -11.12 12.14
C GLN A 135 26.12 -12.63 11.94
N LYS A 136 26.43 -13.13 10.75
CA LYS A 136 26.00 -14.46 10.28
C LYS A 136 26.45 -15.60 11.20
N GLU A 137 27.67 -15.59 11.72
CA GLU A 137 28.18 -16.69 12.54
C GLU A 137 27.40 -16.82 13.85
N PHE A 138 27.20 -15.70 14.56
CA PHE A 138 26.43 -15.66 15.79
C PHE A 138 24.98 -16.12 15.58
N PHE A 139 24.30 -15.58 14.56
CA PHE A 139 22.92 -15.94 14.29
C PHE A 139 22.75 -17.35 13.73
N ALA A 140 23.73 -17.88 13.00
CA ALA A 140 23.72 -19.27 12.55
C ALA A 140 23.81 -20.26 13.73
N GLU A 141 24.62 -19.96 14.75
CA GLU A 141 24.64 -20.77 15.97
C GLU A 141 23.33 -20.66 16.76
N LEU A 142 22.77 -19.45 16.84
CA LEU A 142 21.52 -19.21 17.55
C LEU A 142 20.34 -19.92 16.87
N ASP A 143 20.29 -19.91 15.54
CA ASP A 143 19.33 -20.65 14.72
C ASP A 143 19.51 -22.16 14.89
N LYS A 144 20.74 -22.66 15.02
CA LYS A 144 21.01 -24.08 15.29
C LYS A 144 20.52 -24.51 16.67
N ALA A 145 20.60 -23.64 17.67
CA ALA A 145 20.20 -23.93 19.04
C ALA A 145 18.67 -23.84 19.26
N MET A 146 18.02 -22.82 18.69
CA MET A 146 16.62 -22.49 18.96
C MET A 146 15.65 -22.77 17.79
N GLY A 147 16.20 -23.07 16.62
CA GLY A 147 15.46 -23.10 15.35
C GLY A 147 15.32 -21.70 14.74
N PRO A 148 15.36 -21.59 13.39
CA PRO A 148 15.24 -20.30 12.72
C PRO A 148 13.83 -19.72 12.88
N LEU A 149 13.75 -18.41 13.09
CA LEU A 149 12.48 -17.70 13.13
C LEU A 149 11.89 -17.57 11.72
N VAL A 150 10.62 -17.90 11.55
CA VAL A 150 9.91 -17.90 10.26
C VAL A 150 8.79 -16.86 10.29
N PHE A 151 8.84 -15.91 9.35
CA PHE A 151 7.93 -14.75 9.26
C PHE A 151 6.45 -15.08 9.48
N ASN A 152 5.95 -16.15 8.85
CA ASN A 152 4.53 -16.46 8.85
C ASN A 152 4.11 -17.49 9.92
N SER A 153 5.07 -18.24 10.48
CA SER A 153 4.82 -19.38 11.38
C SER A 153 5.22 -19.11 12.82
N SER A 154 6.23 -18.26 13.06
CA SER A 154 6.72 -18.01 14.41
C SER A 154 5.69 -17.29 15.27
N ILE A 155 5.54 -17.79 16.49
CA ILE A 155 4.74 -17.16 17.54
C ILE A 155 5.64 -16.28 18.40
N MET A 156 5.06 -15.26 19.05
CA MET A 156 5.82 -14.32 19.88
C MET A 156 6.64 -15.02 20.98
N THR A 157 6.19 -16.18 21.46
CA THR A 157 6.93 -16.98 22.44
C THR A 157 8.25 -17.50 21.87
N ASP A 158 8.30 -17.88 20.60
CA ASP A 158 9.54 -18.37 19.96
C ASP A 158 10.54 -17.23 19.82
N LEU A 159 10.05 -16.03 19.44
CA LEU A 159 10.88 -14.82 19.39
C LEU A 159 11.44 -14.46 20.77
N VAL A 160 10.64 -14.54 21.82
CA VAL A 160 11.09 -14.27 23.20
C VAL A 160 12.14 -15.29 23.64
N ARG A 161 11.94 -16.59 23.33
CA ARG A 161 12.93 -17.64 23.64
C ARG A 161 14.24 -17.42 22.88
N TYR A 162 14.15 -17.16 21.58
CA TYR A 162 15.29 -16.86 20.71
C TYR A 162 16.10 -15.67 21.24
N THR A 163 15.41 -14.58 21.59
CA THR A 163 15.99 -13.38 22.19
C THR A 163 16.70 -13.66 23.49
N ARG A 164 16.03 -14.38 24.41
CA ARG A 164 16.59 -14.72 25.72
C ARG A 164 17.86 -15.54 25.57
N GLN A 165 17.88 -16.48 24.63
CA GLN A 165 19.05 -17.29 24.36
C GLN A 165 20.21 -16.46 23.79
N GLY A 166 19.94 -15.61 22.78
CA GLY A 166 20.96 -14.73 22.22
C GLY A 166 21.55 -13.76 23.26
N LEU A 167 20.69 -13.16 24.09
CA LEU A 167 21.14 -12.27 25.17
C LEU A 167 21.92 -13.01 26.26
N HIS A 168 21.57 -14.28 26.53
CA HIS A 168 22.32 -15.12 27.47
C HIS A 168 23.74 -15.40 26.96
N TRP A 169 23.89 -15.77 25.69
CA TRP A 169 25.21 -15.99 25.08
C TRP A 169 26.07 -14.73 25.12
N LEU A 170 25.49 -13.57 24.79
CA LEU A 170 26.20 -12.29 24.89
C LEU A 170 26.65 -11.95 26.32
N ARG A 171 25.89 -12.34 27.34
CA ARG A 171 26.29 -12.14 28.74
C ARG A 171 27.44 -13.03 29.19
N LEU A 172 27.55 -14.24 28.62
CA LEU A 172 28.68 -15.14 28.89
C LEU A 172 29.95 -14.61 28.24
N ASP A 173 29.86 -14.14 26.99
CA ASP A 173 30.97 -13.56 26.24
C ASP A 173 31.45 -12.21 26.80
N ALA A 174 30.61 -11.52 27.58
CA ALA A 174 30.95 -10.27 28.25
C ALA A 174 31.78 -10.42 29.53
N LYS A 175 32.09 -11.66 29.93
CA LYS A 175 32.69 -11.99 31.22
C LYS A 175 34.10 -12.55 31.03
#